data_AF-A0A7J9GGF2-F1
#
_entry.id   AF-A0A7J9GGF2-F1
#
_cell.length_a   1.000
_cell.length_b   1.000
_cell.length_c   1.000
_cell.angle_alpha   90.00
_cell.angle_beta   90.00
_cell.angle_gamma   90.00
#
_symmetry.space_group_name_H-M   'P 1'
#
loop_
_entity.id
_entity.type
_entity.pdbx_description
1 polymer ?
#
loop_
_entity_poly.entity_id
_entity_poly.type
_entity_poly.pdbx_seq_one_letter_code
_entity_poly.pdbx_strand_id
1 'polypeptide(L)'
;RFDRLLYVGPPNENDREDIFRIHLSKSPCSSDVSLKELAHLTEGCTGADISLICREAAVIALEESLDAEELTMSHIKTAIRQARPSEIQLYQELSAKFERLVHSSSVEKN
;
A
#
# COMPACT_ATOMS: atom_id res chain seq x y z
N ARG A 1 -0.93 28.25 -13.34
CA ARG A 1 0.49 28.13 -13.71
C ARG A 1 1.05 26.95 -12.91
N PHE A 2 1.41 25.84 -13.55
CA PHE A 2 2.02 24.68 -12.88
C PHE A 2 3.53 24.76 -13.11
N ASP A 3 4.27 25.19 -12.09
CA ASP A 3 5.69 25.53 -12.22
C ASP A 3 6.65 24.38 -11.95
N ARG A 4 6.17 23.33 -11.29
CA ARG A 4 6.94 22.14 -10.93
C ARG A 4 6.06 20.91 -11.03
N LEU A 5 6.61 19.85 -11.59
CA LEU A 5 5.99 18.53 -11.64
C LEU A 5 6.73 17.64 -10.63
N LEU A 6 5.99 17.02 -9.71
CA LEU A 6 6.51 16.02 -8.79
C LEU A 6 5.80 14.70 -9.08
N TYR A 7 6.54 13.69 -9.51
CA TYR A 7 6.02 12.35 -9.63
C TYR A 7 6.06 11.65 -8.26
N VAL A 8 4.95 11.04 -7.89
CA VAL A 8 4.85 10.14 -6.73
C VAL A 8 4.47 8.77 -7.27
N GLY A 9 5.43 7.85 -7.18
CA GLY A 9 5.25 6.47 -7.61
C GLY A 9 4.53 5.60 -6.57
N PRO A 10 4.20 4.35 -6.92
CA PRO A 10 3.73 3.38 -5.96
C PRO A 10 4.81 3.04 -4.91
N PRO A 11 4.41 2.62 -3.70
CA PRO A 11 5.34 2.35 -2.61
C PRO A 11 6.23 1.12 -2.92
N ASN A 12 7.52 1.25 -2.63
CA ASN A 12 8.45 0.11 -2.61
C ASN A 12 8.22 -0.76 -1.34
N GLU A 13 8.96 -1.85 -1.19
CA GLU A 13 8.79 -2.76 -0.04
C GLU A 13 8.99 -2.06 1.32
N ASN A 14 10.02 -1.23 1.48
CA ASN A 14 10.25 -0.48 2.71
C ASN A 14 9.13 0.54 2.97
N ASP A 15 8.66 1.23 1.92
CA ASP A 15 7.53 2.14 2.04
C ASP A 15 6.27 1.38 2.51
N ARG A 16 6.02 0.18 2.00
CA ARG A 16 4.90 -0.68 2.45
C ARG A 16 5.06 -1.11 3.90
N GLU A 17 6.27 -1.47 4.34
CA GLU A 17 6.55 -1.77 5.76
C GLU A 17 6.19 -0.57 6.65
N ASP A 18 6.60 0.64 6.26
CA ASP A 18 6.30 1.87 6.99
C ASP A 18 4.80 2.19 6.99
N ILE A 19 4.11 1.97 5.87
CA ILE A 19 2.65 2.12 5.79
C ILE A 19 1.96 1.15 6.75
N PHE A 20 2.35 -0.13 6.75
CA PHE A 20 1.83 -1.10 7.72
C PHE A 20 2.10 -0.66 9.16
N ARG A 21 3.32 -0.19 9.45
CA ARG A 21 3.69 0.32 10.78
C ARG A 21 2.77 1.44 11.23
N ILE A 22 2.46 2.39 10.35
CA ILE A 22 1.55 3.52 10.65
C ILE A 22 0.14 3.00 10.91
N HIS A 23 -0.40 2.13 10.06
CA HIS A 23 -1.77 1.65 10.19
C HIS A 23 -1.98 0.72 11.39
N LEU A 24 -1.00 -0.14 11.68
CA LEU A 24 -1.04 -1.08 12.80
C LEU A 24 -0.63 -0.44 14.13
N SER A 25 0.02 0.73 14.14
CA SER A 25 0.39 1.44 15.39
C SER A 25 -0.79 1.77 16.31
N LYS A 26 -2.02 1.77 15.78
CA LYS A 26 -3.26 2.08 16.49
C LYS A 26 -4.04 0.86 16.94
N SER A 27 -3.59 -0.35 16.58
CA SER A 27 -4.26 -1.60 16.88
C SER A 27 -3.30 -2.51 17.65
N PRO A 28 -3.71 -3.13 18.77
CA PRO A 28 -2.91 -4.16 19.40
C PRO A 28 -2.68 -5.29 18.39
N CYS A 29 -1.43 -5.72 18.27
CA CYS A 29 -1.02 -6.78 17.35
C CYS A 29 -0.29 -7.85 18.16
N SER A 30 -0.61 -9.11 17.89
CA SER A 30 0.09 -10.24 18.49
C SER A 30 1.54 -10.28 18.06
N SER A 31 2.38 -10.90 18.89
CA SER A 31 3.82 -11.04 18.67
C SER A 31 4.21 -11.78 17.38
N ASP A 32 3.27 -12.48 16.74
CA ASP A 32 3.46 -13.19 15.47
C ASP A 32 3.37 -12.26 14.24
N VAL A 33 2.93 -11.01 14.40
CA VAL A 33 2.79 -10.06 13.30
C VAL A 33 4.14 -9.52 12.86
N SER A 34 4.55 -9.90 11.65
CA SER A 34 5.81 -9.46 11.02
C SER A 34 5.56 -8.42 9.93
N LEU A 35 5.90 -7.16 10.19
CA LEU A 35 5.74 -6.07 9.20
C LEU A 35 6.54 -6.31 7.92
N LYS A 36 7.73 -6.89 8.03
CA LYS A 36 8.57 -7.28 6.89
C LYS A 36 7.89 -8.31 6.01
N GLU A 37 7.28 -9.32 6.62
CA GLU A 37 6.54 -10.34 5.87
C GLU A 37 5.30 -9.74 5.20
N LEU A 38 4.57 -8.86 5.88
CA LEU A 38 3.42 -8.16 5.31
C LEU A 38 3.82 -7.30 4.11
N ALA A 39 4.93 -6.57 4.20
CA ALA A 39 5.46 -5.76 3.10
C ALA A 39 5.81 -6.61 1.88
N HIS A 40 6.41 -7.79 2.10
CA HIS A 40 6.73 -8.74 1.03
C HIS A 40 5.47 -9.32 0.37
N LEU A 41 4.46 -9.72 1.16
CA LEU A 41 3.22 -10.32 0.66
C LEU A 41 2.29 -9.35 -0.09
N THR A 42 2.57 -8.05 -0.05
CA THR A 42 1.72 -6.99 -0.61
C THR A 42 2.41 -6.23 -1.75
N GLU A 43 3.28 -6.90 -2.50
CA GLU A 43 3.83 -6.34 -3.73
C GLU A 43 2.72 -5.83 -4.66
N GLY A 44 2.89 -4.62 -5.19
CA GLY A 44 1.89 -3.97 -6.03
C GLY A 44 0.70 -3.36 -5.29
N CYS A 45 0.64 -3.42 -3.95
CA CYS A 45 -0.36 -2.69 -3.18
C CYS A 45 0.00 -1.21 -3.03
N THR A 46 -0.99 -0.34 -3.16
CA THR A 46 -0.91 1.08 -2.80
C THR A 46 -1.07 1.28 -1.28
N GLY A 47 -0.83 2.50 -0.79
CA GLY A 47 -1.15 2.83 0.60
C GLY A 47 -2.64 2.70 0.93
N ALA A 48 -3.53 2.92 -0.04
CA ALA A 48 -4.96 2.72 0.15
C ALA A 48 -5.31 1.23 0.29
N ASP A 49 -4.69 0.36 -0.52
CA ASP A 49 -4.88 -1.08 -0.44
C ASP A 49 -4.41 -1.61 0.93
N ILE A 50 -3.24 -1.17 1.41
CA ILE A 50 -2.73 -1.56 2.74
C ILE A 50 -3.65 -1.05 3.86
N SER A 51 -4.13 0.19 3.77
CA SER A 51 -5.09 0.72 4.73
C SER A 51 -6.38 -0.11 4.76
N LEU A 52 -6.85 -0.61 3.61
CA LEU A 52 -8.02 -1.47 3.53
C LEU A 52 -7.73 -2.83 4.17
N ILE A 53 -6.60 -3.46 3.84
CA ILE A 53 -6.15 -4.73 4.43
C ILE A 53 -6.16 -4.67 5.96
N CYS A 54 -5.62 -3.60 6.57
CA CYS A 54 -5.62 -3.45 8.03
C CYS A 54 -7.04 -3.34 8.61
N ARG A 55 -7.97 -2.70 7.91
CA ARG A 55 -9.37 -2.58 8.35
C ARG A 55 -10.10 -3.92 8.26
N GLU A 56 -9.96 -4.62 7.13
CA GLU A 56 -10.55 -5.94 6.93
C GLU A 56 -9.99 -6.95 7.92
N ALA A 57 -8.69 -6.89 8.24
CA ALA A 57 -8.09 -7.74 9.26
C ALA A 57 -8.73 -7.55 10.64
N ALA A 58 -9.12 -6.31 11.00
CA ALA A 58 -9.83 -6.03 12.23
C ALA A 58 -11.27 -6.55 12.22
N VAL A 59 -11.96 -6.46 11.07
CA VAL A 59 -13.29 -7.07 10.90
C VAL A 59 -13.20 -8.59 11.06
N ILE A 60 -12.25 -9.23 10.39
CA ILE A 60 -12.02 -10.68 10.48
C ILE A 60 -11.74 -11.10 11.94
N ALA A 61 -10.93 -10.35 12.68
CA ALA A 61 -10.67 -10.63 14.09
C ALA A 61 -11.95 -10.59 14.94
N LEU A 62 -12.81 -9.58 14.72
CA LEU A 62 -14.09 -9.43 15.42
C LEU A 62 -15.12 -10.49 15.03
N GLU A 63 -15.11 -10.94 13.77
CA GLU A 63 -15.94 -12.05 13.30
C GLU A 63 -15.51 -13.41 13.89
N GLU A 64 -14.20 -13.59 14.13
CA GLU A 64 -13.66 -14.77 14.80
C GLU A 64 -14.00 -14.77 16.30
N SER A 65 -13.87 -13.61 16.97
CA SER A 65 -14.23 -13.44 18.38
C SER A 65 -14.58 -11.99 18.70
N LEU A 66 -15.75 -11.76 19.31
CA LEU A 66 -16.16 -10.43 19.78
C LEU A 66 -15.25 -9.87 20.88
N ASP A 67 -14.54 -10.77 21.58
CA ASP A 67 -13.57 -10.42 22.64
C ASP A 67 -12.13 -10.37 22.09
N ALA A 68 -11.94 -10.27 20.77
CA ALA A 68 -10.62 -10.16 20.18
C ALA A 68 -9.90 -8.87 20.63
N GLU A 69 -8.82 -9.03 21.39
CA GLU A 69 -8.01 -7.91 21.88
C GLU A 69 -6.88 -7.53 20.91
N GLU A 70 -6.44 -8.46 20.05
CA GLU A 70 -5.27 -8.28 19.18
C GLU A 70 -5.49 -8.79 17.75
N LEU A 71 -4.80 -8.17 16.79
CA LEU A 71 -4.67 -8.68 15.43
C LEU A 71 -3.56 -9.74 15.36
N THR A 72 -3.89 -10.92 14.85
CA THR A 72 -2.92 -11.98 14.58
C THR A 72 -2.42 -11.91 13.14
N MET A 73 -1.29 -12.57 12.85
CA MET A 73 -0.80 -12.68 11.49
C MET A 73 -1.80 -13.41 10.57
N SER A 74 -2.62 -14.31 11.12
CA SER A 74 -3.67 -15.04 10.40
C SER A 74 -4.76 -14.11 9.89
N HIS A 75 -5.26 -13.19 10.72
CA HIS A 75 -6.29 -12.23 10.33
C HIS A 75 -5.80 -11.35 9.16
N ILE A 76 -4.57 -10.84 9.27
CA ILE A 76 -3.99 -9.96 8.25
C ILE A 76 -3.72 -10.72 6.95
N LYS A 77 -3.18 -11.95 7.02
CA LYS A 77 -2.99 -12.79 5.82
C LYS A 77 -4.32 -13.11 5.14
N THR A 78 -5.39 -13.30 5.91
CA THR A 78 -6.72 -13.54 5.35
C THR A 78 -7.24 -12.29 4.64
N ALA A 79 -7.08 -11.10 5.24
CA ALA A 79 -7.40 -9.83 4.61
C ALA A 79 -6.60 -9.60 3.31
N ILE A 80 -5.30 -9.91 3.29
CA ILE A 80 -4.46 -9.79 2.07
C ILE A 80 -5.01 -10.67 0.94
N ARG A 81 -5.44 -11.91 1.24
CA ARG A 81 -6.00 -12.82 0.22
C ARG A 81 -7.33 -12.32 -0.35
N GLN A 82 -8.11 -11.62 0.46
CA GLN A 82 -9.40 -11.06 0.04
C GLN A 82 -9.25 -9.72 -0.67
N ALA A 83 -8.20 -8.96 -0.35
CA ALA A 83 -7.88 -7.71 -1.01
C ALA A 83 -7.48 -7.98 -2.47
N ARG A 84 -8.14 -7.30 -3.40
CA ARG A 84 -7.67 -7.17 -4.78
C ARG A 84 -6.80 -5.92 -4.85
N PRO A 85 -5.50 -6.01 -5.18
CA PRO A 85 -4.66 -4.83 -5.35
C PRO A 85 -5.24 -3.91 -6.42
N SER A 86 -5.07 -2.60 -6.23
CA SER A 86 -5.47 -1.61 -7.24
C SER A 86 -4.69 -1.80 -8.54
N GLU A 87 -5.32 -1.52 -9.69
CA GLU A 87 -4.63 -1.56 -10.99
C GLU A 87 -3.69 -0.36 -11.18
N ILE A 88 -2.43 -0.51 -10.78
CA ILE A 88 -1.43 0.59 -10.86
C ILE A 88 -0.74 0.66 -12.23
N GLN A 89 -0.78 -0.41 -13.03
CA GLN A 89 -0.06 -0.49 -14.32
C GLN A 89 -0.45 0.64 -15.27
N LEU A 90 -1.74 0.95 -15.39
CA LEU A 90 -2.21 2.06 -16.21
C LEU A 90 -1.62 3.41 -15.75
N TYR A 91 -1.53 3.64 -14.44
CA TYR A 91 -0.92 4.86 -13.90
C TYR A 91 0.58 4.94 -14.21
N GLN A 92 1.31 3.83 -14.11
CA GLN A 92 2.73 3.77 -14.46
C GLN A 92 2.98 4.03 -15.94
N GLU A 93 2.14 3.50 -16.83
CA GLU A 93 2.24 3.77 -18.27
C GLU A 93 1.94 5.23 -18.60
N LEU A 94 0.89 5.79 -17.98
CA LEU A 94 0.53 7.19 -18.12
C LEU A 94 1.65 8.11 -17.61
N SER A 95 2.24 7.83 -16.45
CA SER A 95 3.32 8.64 -15.88
C SER A 95 4.56 8.59 -16.76
N ALA A 96 4.96 7.41 -17.25
CA ALA A 96 6.09 7.27 -18.18
C ALA A 96 5.87 8.04 -19.50
N LYS A 97 4.64 8.03 -20.04
CA LYS A 97 4.30 8.81 -21.24
C LYS A 97 4.37 10.31 -20.98
N PHE A 98 3.85 10.76 -19.83
CA PHE A 98 3.90 12.16 -19.41
C PHE A 98 5.33 12.66 -19.23
N GLU A 99 6.19 11.88 -18.58
CA GLU A 99 7.62 12.22 -18.43
C GLU A 99 8.28 12.41 -19.80
N ARG A 100 8.07 11.50 -20.76
CA ARG A 100 8.62 11.65 -22.12
C ARG A 100 8.19 12.96 -22.79
N LEU A 101 6.91 13.33 -22.67
CA LEU A 101 6.37 14.56 -23.27
C LEU A 101 6.97 15.82 -22.65
N VAL A 102 7.14 15.86 -21.32
CA VAL A 102 7.73 17.02 -20.64
C VAL A 102 9.20 17.21 -21.04
N HIS A 103 9.95 16.11 -21.18
CA HIS A 103 11.35 16.16 -21.57
C HIS A 103 11.52 16.48 -23.07
N SER A 104 10.66 15.99 -23.97
CA SER A 104 10.74 16.32 -25.40
C SER A 104 10.44 17.80 -25.67
N SER A 105 9.53 18.40 -24.91
CA SER A 105 9.13 19.81 -25.03
C SER A 105 10.24 20.81 -24.62
N SER A 106 11.20 20.35 -23.82
CA SER A 106 12.29 21.18 -23.30
C SER A 106 13.48 21.27 -24.27
N VAL A 107 13.56 20.37 -25.25
CA VAL A 107 14.66 20.28 -26.22
C VAL A 107 14.40 21.11 -27.49
N GLU A 108 13.14 21.39 -27.83
CA GLU A 108 12.77 22.16 -29.04
C GLU A 108 12.87 23.69 -28.89
N LYS A 109 13.36 24.20 -27.75
CA LYS A 109 13.41 25.65 -27.46
C LYS A 109 14.81 26.29 -27.45
N ASN A 110 15.82 25.64 -28.02
CA ASN A 110 17.17 26.22 -28.17
C ASN A 110 17.60 26.33 -29.63
#